data_AF-A0A7S4ERY6-F1
#
_entry.id   AF-A0A7S4ERY6-F1
#
_cell.length_a   1.000
_cell.length_b   1.000
_cell.length_c   1.000
_cell.angle_alpha   90.00
_cell.angle_beta   90.00
_cell.angle_gamma   90.00
#
_symmetry.space_group_name_H-M   'P 1'
#
loop_
_entity.id
_entity.type
_entity.pdbx_description
1 polymer ?
#
loop_
_entity_poly.entity_id
_entity_poly.type
_entity_poly.pdbx_seq_one_letter_code
_entity_poly.pdbx_strand_id
1 'polypeptide(L)'
;SGGGDGGADAKAVRLCSALAYAQCETVWRELLVVLDGESMSLFSDASTKPVLRLPLSSVLAVEPLDDADVGRRSFAAFSVLTPVRAHYFLVNSTELQQTWIRAISEARDQMQVRMAATLARPSAA
;
A
#
# COMPACT_ATOMS: atom_id res chain seq x y z
N SER A 1 11.53 32.50 -11.68
CA SER A 1 10.41 31.83 -12.38
C SER A 1 10.92 30.48 -12.82
N GLY A 2 10.62 29.34 -12.22
CA GLY A 2 9.40 28.90 -11.56
C GLY A 2 8.89 27.70 -12.36
N GLY A 3 9.05 26.48 -11.84
CA GLY A 3 8.66 25.25 -12.53
C GLY A 3 9.26 24.02 -11.87
N GLY A 4 8.91 23.80 -10.60
CA GLY A 4 9.20 22.54 -9.92
C GLY A 4 8.19 21.50 -10.36
N ASP A 5 8.57 20.65 -11.30
CA ASP A 5 7.86 19.42 -11.63
C ASP A 5 8.18 18.40 -10.52
N GLY A 6 7.46 18.52 -9.41
CA GLY A 6 7.45 17.54 -8.33
C GLY A 6 6.64 16.33 -8.75
N GLY A 7 7.14 15.60 -9.75
CA GLY A 7 6.63 14.29 -10.11
C GLY A 7 6.70 13.42 -8.86
N ALA A 8 5.55 12.96 -8.37
CA ALA A 8 5.49 12.02 -7.27
C ALA A 8 6.22 10.75 -7.73
N ASP A 9 7.45 10.56 -7.25
CA ASP A 9 8.29 9.39 -7.53
C ASP A 9 7.51 8.13 -7.12
N ALA A 10 6.92 7.46 -8.10
CA ALA A 10 6.21 6.22 -7.88
C ALA A 10 7.22 5.17 -7.42
N LYS A 11 7.02 4.61 -6.21
CA LYS A 11 7.87 3.55 -5.69
C LYS A 11 7.35 2.21 -6.18
N ALA A 12 8.16 1.47 -6.93
CA ALA A 12 7.83 0.13 -7.42
C ALA A 12 8.80 -0.91 -6.86
N VAL A 13 8.28 -1.91 -6.15
CA VAL A 13 9.06 -3.08 -5.67
C VAL A 13 8.19 -4.33 -5.78
N ARG A 14 8.81 -5.48 -6.05
CA ARG A 14 8.13 -6.78 -5.96
C ARG A 14 7.95 -7.17 -4.49
N LEU A 15 6.72 -7.43 -4.08
CA LEU A 15 6.37 -7.91 -2.74
C LEU A 15 5.50 -9.16 -2.86
N CYS A 16 5.60 -10.06 -1.88
CA CYS A 16 4.64 -11.14 -1.75
C CYS A 16 3.38 -10.58 -1.08
N SER A 17 2.20 -10.78 -1.67
CA SER A 17 0.93 -10.36 -1.10
C SER A 17 -0.04 -11.52 -1.05
N ALA A 18 -0.80 -11.61 0.05
CA ALA A 18 -1.93 -12.52 0.13
C ALA A 18 -3.14 -11.87 -0.56
N LEU A 19 -3.49 -12.34 -1.75
CA LEU A 19 -4.63 -11.80 -2.51
C LEU A 19 -6.00 -12.24 -1.98
N ALA A 20 -6.06 -13.19 -1.04
CA ALA A 20 -7.30 -13.66 -0.45
C ALA A 20 -7.11 -14.05 1.04
N TYR A 21 -7.73 -13.27 1.93
CA TYR A 21 -8.18 -13.76 3.25
C TYR A 21 -9.70 -13.81 3.24
N ALA A 22 -10.26 -14.55 2.28
CA ALA A 22 -11.67 -14.90 2.25
C ALA A 22 -11.74 -16.42 2.35
N GLN A 23 -11.83 -16.89 3.60
CA GLN A 23 -12.33 -18.21 4.02
C GLN A 23 -11.91 -19.38 3.11
N CYS A 24 -10.73 -19.96 3.41
CA CYS A 24 -10.39 -21.40 3.41
C CYS A 24 -9.04 -21.81 2.81
N GLU A 25 -8.33 -20.99 2.01
CA GLU A 25 -6.93 -21.27 1.63
C GLU A 25 -6.11 -19.98 1.42
N THR A 26 -5.05 -19.78 2.21
CA THR A 26 -4.15 -18.63 2.07
C THR A 26 -3.13 -18.91 0.97
N VAL A 27 -3.37 -18.41 -0.24
CA VAL A 27 -2.39 -18.48 -1.33
C VAL A 27 -1.56 -17.20 -1.36
N TRP A 28 -0.30 -17.29 -0.92
CA TRP A 28 0.69 -16.24 -1.09
C TRP A 28 1.16 -16.18 -2.54
N ARG A 29 1.17 -14.98 -3.13
CA ARG A 29 1.68 -14.76 -4.49
C ARG A 29 2.69 -13.63 -4.50
N GLU A 30 3.75 -13.81 -5.28
CA GLU A 30 4.65 -12.70 -5.61
C GLU A 30 3.93 -11.77 -6.59
N LEU A 31 3.91 -10.48 -6.28
CA LEU A 31 3.27 -9.45 -7.08
C LEU A 31 4.21 -8.24 -7.19
N LEU A 32 4.13 -7.53 -8.31
CA LEU A 32 4.69 -6.20 -8.40
C LEU A 32 3.76 -5.23 -7.67
N VAL A 33 4.27 -4.53 -6.66
CA VAL A 33 3.52 -3.53 -5.90
C VAL A 33 4.06 -2.15 -6.24
N VAL A 34 3.16 -1.28 -6.69
CA VAL A 34 3.44 0.10 -7.07
C VAL A 34 2.66 1.02 -6.16
N LEU A 35 3.36 1.88 -5.45
CA LEU A 35 2.78 2.98 -4.69
C LEU A 35 2.94 4.26 -5.53
N ASP A 36 1.84 4.70 -6.13
CA ASP A 36 1.73 6.06 -6.65
C ASP A 36 1.06 6.92 -5.56
N GLY A 37 1.31 8.23 -5.54
CA GLY A 37 0.84 9.11 -4.45
C GLY A 37 -0.69 9.17 -4.26
N GLU A 38 -1.46 8.38 -5.02
CA GLU A 38 -2.91 8.24 -4.92
C GLU A 38 -3.38 6.84 -4.52
N SER A 39 -2.64 5.80 -4.91
CA SER A 39 -3.06 4.42 -4.78
C SER A 39 -1.88 3.45 -4.63
N MET A 40 -2.17 2.31 -4.02
CA MET A 40 -1.29 1.15 -4.05
C MET A 40 -1.87 0.13 -5.02
N SER A 41 -1.17 -0.10 -6.13
CA SER A 41 -1.56 -1.02 -7.21
C SER A 41 -0.71 -2.28 -7.19
N LEU A 42 -1.35 -3.44 -7.24
CA LEU A 42 -0.71 -4.75 -7.26
C LEU A 42 -0.88 -5.36 -8.66
N PHE A 43 0.19 -5.86 -9.25
CA PHE A 43 0.20 -6.47 -10.59
C PHE A 43 0.75 -7.88 -10.50
N SER A 44 0.14 -8.81 -11.24
CA SER A 44 0.75 -10.10 -11.53
C SER A 44 1.76 -9.96 -12.66
N ASP A 45 2.82 -10.77 -12.67
CA ASP A 45 3.94 -10.70 -13.63
C ASP A 45 3.54 -10.65 -15.12
N ALA A 46 2.39 -11.20 -15.50
CA ALA A 46 1.93 -11.24 -16.88
C ALA A 46 0.97 -10.10 -17.29
N SER A 47 0.62 -9.17 -16.38
CA SER A 47 -0.47 -8.21 -16.59
C SER A 47 -0.02 -6.76 -16.52
N THR A 48 -0.39 -5.98 -17.53
CA THR A 48 -0.32 -4.51 -17.50
C THR A 48 -1.44 -3.86 -16.69
N LYS A 49 -2.47 -4.64 -16.33
CA LYS A 49 -3.59 -4.19 -15.49
C LYS A 49 -3.41 -4.67 -14.06
N PRO A 50 -3.66 -3.82 -13.05
CA PRO A 50 -3.55 -4.22 -11.66
C PRO A 50 -4.61 -5.27 -11.32
N VAL A 51 -4.20 -6.32 -10.62
CA VAL A 51 -5.13 -7.30 -10.03
C VAL A 51 -5.88 -6.73 -8.84
N LEU A 52 -5.28 -5.72 -8.19
CA LEU A 52 -5.89 -4.98 -7.10
C LEU A 52 -5.37 -3.54 -7.13
N ARG A 53 -6.25 -2.57 -6.95
CA ARG A 53 -5.90 -1.18 -6.70
C ARG A 53 -6.56 -0.71 -5.41
N LEU A 54 -5.73 -0.27 -4.46
CA LEU A 54 -6.15 0.23 -3.16
C LEU A 54 -5.96 1.75 -3.11
N PRO A 55 -7.04 2.55 -3.14
CA PRO A 55 -6.94 3.98 -2.96
C PRO A 55 -6.35 4.32 -1.59
N LEU A 56 -5.36 5.20 -1.52
CA LEU A 56 -4.75 5.60 -0.26
C LEU A 56 -5.74 6.31 0.68
N SER A 57 -6.76 6.95 0.11
CA SER A 57 -7.90 7.51 0.86
C SER A 57 -8.72 6.47 1.63
N SER A 58 -8.64 5.19 1.24
CA SER A 58 -9.32 4.07 1.91
C SER A 58 -8.44 3.34 2.92
N VAL A 59 -7.15 3.71 3.05
CA VAL A 59 -6.25 3.09 4.02
C VAL A 59 -6.49 3.70 5.39
N LEU A 60 -6.88 2.86 6.36
CA LEU A 60 -7.10 3.26 7.74
C LEU A 60 -5.79 3.22 8.52
N ALA A 61 -5.08 2.09 8.47
CA ALA A 61 -3.82 1.89 9.18
C ALA A 61 -2.89 0.96 8.40
N VAL A 62 -1.60 1.04 8.73
CA VAL A 62 -0.55 0.14 8.25
C VAL A 62 0.23 -0.32 9.47
N GLU A 63 0.28 -1.63 9.70
CA GLU A 63 0.77 -2.20 10.95
C GLU A 63 1.79 -3.32 10.68
N PRO A 64 2.90 -3.37 11.43
CA PRO A 64 3.78 -4.54 11.40
C PRO A 64 3.05 -5.74 11.99
N LEU A 65 3.36 -6.93 11.49
CA LEU A 65 2.93 -8.19 12.07
C LEU A 65 4.14 -8.93 12.65
N ASP A 66 3.95 -9.54 13.81
CA ASP A 66 4.99 -10.29 14.50
C ASP A 66 5.22 -11.65 13.83
N ASP A 67 6.47 -12.13 13.88
CA ASP A 67 6.91 -13.39 13.24
C ASP A 67 6.07 -14.62 13.63
N ALA A 68 5.42 -14.58 14.80
CA ALA A 68 4.55 -15.64 15.31
C ALA A 68 3.29 -15.84 14.44
N ASP A 69 2.77 -14.78 13.82
CA ASP A 69 1.50 -14.81 13.07
C ASP A 69 1.67 -15.32 11.64
N VAL A 70 2.91 -15.36 11.16
CA VAL A 70 3.21 -15.56 9.73
C VAL A 70 3.72 -16.97 9.45
N GLY A 71 4.23 -17.68 10.47
CA GLY A 71 4.73 -19.06 10.35
C GLY A 71 5.92 -19.23 9.41
N ARG A 72 6.49 -18.14 8.87
CA ARG A 72 7.65 -18.15 7.94
C ARG A 72 8.78 -17.32 8.51
N ARG A 73 9.70 -17.99 9.22
CA ARG A 73 10.89 -17.39 9.88
C ARG A 73 11.84 -16.56 9.00
N SER A 74 11.62 -16.50 7.69
CA SER A 74 12.50 -15.81 6.73
C SER A 74 11.87 -14.60 6.06
N PHE A 75 10.65 -14.21 6.44
CA PHE A 75 9.97 -13.05 5.90
C PHE A 75 9.42 -12.20 7.04
N ALA A 76 9.56 -10.88 6.92
CA ALA A 76 8.81 -9.94 7.75
C ALA A 76 7.45 -9.67 7.09
N ALA A 77 6.43 -9.33 7.88
CA ALA A 77 5.08 -9.14 7.37
C ALA A 77 4.43 -7.84 7.86
N PHE A 78 3.56 -7.24 7.06
CA PHE A 78 2.78 -6.10 7.49
C PHE A 78 1.36 -6.18 6.91
N SER A 79 0.42 -5.50 7.57
CA SER A 79 -0.96 -5.39 7.12
C SER A 79 -1.32 -3.96 6.73
N VAL A 80 -2.14 -3.84 5.69
CA VAL A 80 -2.83 -2.60 5.30
C VAL A 80 -4.31 -2.78 5.59
N LEU A 81 -4.82 -2.03 6.56
CA LEU A 81 -6.23 -2.07 6.97
C LEU A 81 -7.06 -1.11 6.11
N THR A 82 -8.15 -1.62 5.54
CA THR A 82 -9.16 -0.84 4.81
C THR A 82 -10.54 -1.06 5.44
N PRO A 83 -11.57 -0.23 5.14
CA PRO A 83 -12.93 -0.45 5.65
C PRO A 83 -13.53 -1.80 5.29
N VAL A 84 -13.06 -2.43 4.21
CA VAL A 84 -13.62 -3.69 3.71
C VAL A 84 -12.89 -4.89 4.30
N ARG A 85 -11.56 -4.86 4.32
CA ARG A 85 -10.72 -5.97 4.81
C ARG A 85 -9.28 -5.54 5.09
N ALA A 86 -8.55 -6.39 5.80
CA ALA A 86 -7.10 -6.32 5.90
C ALA A 86 -6.43 -6.94 4.65
N HIS A 87 -5.32 -6.34 4.22
CA HIS A 87 -4.45 -6.86 3.16
C HIS A 87 -3.08 -7.15 3.74
N TYR A 88 -2.56 -8.35 3.51
CA TYR A 88 -1.32 -8.83 4.11
C TYR A 88 -0.18 -8.92 3.09
N PHE A 89 1.01 -8.52 3.52
CA PHE A 89 2.21 -8.47 2.70
C PHE A 89 3.36 -9.16 3.41
N LEU A 90 4.15 -9.91 2.65
CA LEU A 90 5.42 -10.50 3.06
C LEU A 90 6.55 -9.84 2.29
N VAL A 91 7.61 -9.54 3.03
CA VAL A 91 8.83 -8.94 2.52
C VAL A 91 10.04 -9.69 3.06
N ASN A 92 11.13 -9.61 2.31
CA ASN A 92 12.36 -10.36 2.56
C ASN A 92 13.21 -9.82 3.72
N SER A 93 12.87 -8.68 4.31
CA SER A 93 13.56 -8.16 5.49
C SER A 93 12.72 -7.18 6.30
N THR A 94 13.06 -7.02 7.58
CA THR A 94 12.44 -6.03 8.47
C THR A 94 12.70 -4.60 8.00
N GLU A 95 13.86 -4.32 7.40
CA GLU A 95 14.15 -3.00 6.83
C GLU A 95 13.19 -2.68 5.68
N LEU A 96 12.92 -3.65 4.81
CA LEU A 96 11.96 -3.46 3.71
C LEU A 96 10.53 -3.30 4.26
N GLN A 97 10.17 -4.05 5.30
CA GLN A 97 8.88 -3.93 6.00
C GLN A 97 8.68 -2.51 6.52
N GLN A 98 9.64 -2.00 7.30
CA GLN A 98 9.57 -0.65 7.86
C GLN A 98 9.57 0.43 6.78
N THR A 99 10.33 0.21 5.69
CA THR A 99 10.33 1.12 4.52
C THR A 99 8.95 1.23 3.89
N TRP A 100 8.24 0.11 3.71
CA TRP A 100 6.90 0.09 3.13
C TRP A 100 5.84 0.64 4.08
N ILE A 101 5.89 0.27 5.38
CA ILE A 101 4.98 0.82 6.39
C ILE A 101 5.07 2.35 6.40
N ARG A 102 6.30 2.89 6.44
CA ARG A 102 6.54 4.32 6.41
C ARG A 102 6.05 4.96 5.12
N ALA A 103 6.42 4.41 3.96
CA ALA A 103 6.06 4.99 2.66
C ALA A 103 4.53 5.04 2.45
N ILE A 104 3.81 3.98 2.80
CA ILE A 104 2.34 3.94 2.67
C ILE A 104 1.69 4.91 3.67
N SER A 105 2.18 4.96 4.91
CA SER A 105 1.63 5.87 5.94
C SER A 105 1.83 7.34 5.55
N GLU A 106 3.02 7.72 5.09
CA GLU A 106 3.31 9.08 4.61
C GLU A 106 2.43 9.44 3.40
N ALA A 107 2.26 8.52 2.45
CA ALA A 107 1.42 8.76 1.26
C ALA A 107 -0.08 8.86 1.61
N ARG A 108 -0.57 8.05 2.55
CA ARG A 108 -1.92 8.15 3.12
C ARG A 108 -2.14 9.52 3.75
N ASP A 109 -1.23 9.96 4.62
CA ASP A 109 -1.37 11.22 5.34
C ASP A 109 -1.37 12.42 4.38
N GLN A 110 -0.49 12.39 3.37
CA GLN A 110 -0.49 13.38 2.30
C GLN A 110 -1.81 13.39 1.52
N MET A 111 -2.36 12.23 1.21
CA MET A 111 -3.66 12.12 0.52
C MET A 111 -4.79 12.71 1.38
N GLN A 112 -4.84 12.39 2.68
CA GLN A 112 -5.84 12.93 3.60
C GLN A 112 -5.77 14.46 3.69
N VAL A 113 -4.56 15.03 3.74
CA VAL A 113 -4.36 16.49 3.71
C VAL A 113 -4.87 17.10 2.41
N ARG A 114 -4.57 16.49 1.24
CA ARG A 114 -5.05 16.96 -0.07
C ARG A 114 -6.58 16.92 -0.18
N MET A 115 -7.20 15.86 0.35
CA MET A 115 -8.66 15.74 0.40
C MET A 115 -9.29 16.81 1.30
N ALA A 116 -8.74 17.03 2.49
CA ALA A 116 -9.20 18.08 3.40
C ALA A 116 -9.07 19.47 2.77
N ALA A 117 -7.96 19.76 2.08
CA ALA A 117 -7.75 21.02 1.38
C ALA A 117 -8.76 21.24 0.24
N THR A 118 -9.17 20.17 -0.45
CA THR A 118 -10.18 20.22 -1.52
C THR A 118 -11.58 20.51 -0.95
N LEU A 119 -11.92 19.90 0.19
CA LEU A 119 -13.20 20.11 0.87
C LEU A 119 -13.31 21.49 1.53
N ALA A 120 -12.19 22.03 2.02
CA ALA A 120 -12.14 23.35 2.64
C ALA A 120 -12.18 24.52 1.63
N ARG A 121 -12.15 24.25 0.31
CA ARG A 121 -12.21 25.30 -0.71
C ARG A 121 -13.63 25.88 -0.75
N PRO A 122 -13.86 27.14 -0.31
CA PRO A 122 -15.18 27.74 -0.41
C PRO A 122 -15.56 27.81 -1.89
N SER A 123 -16.75 27.29 -2.22
CA SER A 123 -17.35 27.50 -3.53
C SER A 123 -17.60 29.01 -3.66
N ALA A 124 -16.76 29.69 -4.43
CA ALA A 124 -16.98 31.09 -4.77
C ALA A 124 -18.27 31.16 -5.60
N ALA A 125 -19.35 31.62 -4.95
CA ALA A 125 -20.59 32.04 -5.55
C ALA A 125 -20.48 33.52 -5.94
#